data_AF-A0A9E3WH39-F1
#
_entry.id   AF-A0A9E3WH39-F1
#
_cell.length_a   1.000
_cell.length_b   1.000
_cell.length_c   1.000
_cell.angle_alpha   90.00
_cell.angle_beta   90.00
_cell.angle_gamma   90.00
#
_symmetry.space_group_name_H-M   'P 1'
#
loop_
_entity.id
_entity.type
_entity.pdbx_description
1 polymer ?
#
loop_
_entity_poly.entity_id
_entity_poly.type
_entity_poly.pdbx_seq_one_letter_code
_entity_poly.pdbx_strand_id
1 'polypeptide(L)'
;MMMFLTIVFTSVIATAVCVLMFDRTGHAAEIRPEVRPDPRLALDTPRFFAGGSAKPAVPPPIPLEVLLSHIERHVRLEQAAAESFLDVPTPESLHSRTASPFVN
;
A
#
# COMPACT_ATOMS: atom_id res chain seq x y z
N MET A 1 22.40 -28.91 23.37
CA MET A 1 22.23 -27.71 24.23
C MET A 1 22.93 -26.47 23.64
N MET A 2 24.20 -26.54 23.22
CA MET A 2 24.92 -25.38 22.67
C MET A 2 24.29 -24.80 21.38
N MET A 3 23.83 -25.62 20.44
CA MET A 3 23.19 -25.14 19.20
C MET A 3 21.85 -24.41 19.44
N PHE A 4 21.09 -24.84 20.45
CA PHE A 4 19.84 -24.16 20.81
C PHE A 4 20.12 -22.80 21.45
N LEU A 5 21.12 -22.74 22.34
CA LEU A 5 21.55 -21.49 22.95
C LEU A 5 22.06 -20.48 21.91
N THR A 6 22.81 -20.92 20.90
CA THR A 6 23.28 -20.04 19.82
C THR A 6 22.14 -19.50 18.96
N ILE A 7 21.10 -20.30 18.70
CA ILE A 7 19.92 -19.86 17.94
C ILE A 7 19.14 -18.80 18.73
N VAL A 8 18.91 -19.04 20.02
CA VAL A 8 18.20 -18.06 20.88
C VAL A 8 19.02 -16.76 20.99
N PHE A 9 20.33 -16.87 21.18
CA PHE A 9 21.20 -15.70 21.34
C PHE A 9 21.26 -14.84 20.06
N THR A 10 21.40 -15.48 18.90
CA THR A 10 21.41 -14.78 17.61
C THR A 10 20.07 -14.15 17.28
N SER A 11 18.95 -14.81 17.62
CA SER A 11 17.60 -14.25 17.44
C SER A 11 17.37 -13.00 18.28
N VAL A 12 17.77 -13.01 19.56
CA VAL A 12 17.62 -11.83 20.45
C VAL A 12 18.46 -10.66 19.94
N ILE A 13 19.68 -10.90 19.48
CA ILE A 13 20.55 -9.87 18.91
C ILE A 13 19.93 -9.27 17.64
N ALA A 14 19.44 -10.12 16.73
CA ALA A 14 18.81 -9.66 15.48
C ALA A 14 17.60 -8.76 15.75
N THR A 15 16.71 -9.16 16.68
CA THR A 15 15.54 -8.36 17.06
C THR A 15 15.94 -7.01 17.67
N ALA A 16 16.96 -6.98 18.53
CA ALA A 16 17.45 -5.73 19.12
C ALA A 16 17.98 -4.75 18.06
N VAL A 17 18.70 -5.24 17.05
CA VAL A 17 19.19 -4.42 15.93
C VAL A 17 18.03 -3.83 15.11
N CYS A 18 17.00 -4.63 14.83
CA CYS A 18 15.82 -4.15 14.10
C CYS A 18 15.10 -3.01 14.84
N VAL A 19 14.92 -3.13 16.16
CA VAL A 19 14.27 -2.09 16.97
C VAL A 19 15.08 -0.79 16.98
N LEU A 20 16.40 -0.88 17.13
CA LEU A 20 17.28 0.30 17.15
C LEU A 20 17.33 1.06 15.81
N MET A 21 17.12 0.36 14.68
CA MET A 21 17.06 1.00 13.37
C MET A 21 15.74 1.73 13.13
N PHE A 22 14.64 1.22 13.66
CA PHE A 22 13.32 1.84 13.52
C PHE A 22 13.25 3.21 14.24
N ASP A 23 13.84 3.31 15.43
CA ASP A 23 13.86 4.53 16.24
C ASP A 23 14.63 5.69 15.57
N ARG A 24 15.69 5.37 14.81
CA ARG A 24 16.48 6.38 14.08
C ARG A 24 15.77 7.00 12.87
N THR A 25 14.68 6.42 12.38
CA THR A 25 13.98 6.89 11.18
C THR A 25 12.67 7.61 11.46
N GLY A 26 12.17 7.57 12.71
CA GLY A 26 10.83 8.06 13.07
C GLY A 26 10.71 9.53 13.47
N HIS A 27 11.80 10.30 13.59
CA HIS A 27 11.78 11.64 14.21
C HIS A 27 11.90 12.83 13.25
N ALA A 28 11.74 12.65 11.94
CA ALA A 28 11.60 13.77 11.01
C ALA A 28 10.13 14.25 10.94
N ALA A 29 9.59 14.71 12.06
CA ALA A 29 8.35 15.49 12.07
C ALA A 29 8.68 16.91 11.59
N GLU A 30 8.38 17.18 10.32
CA GLU A 30 8.53 18.45 9.65
C GLU A 30 7.70 19.56 10.36
N ILE A 31 8.39 20.52 10.99
CA ILE A 31 7.75 21.76 11.45
C ILE A 31 7.55 22.65 10.23
N ARG A 32 6.36 22.59 9.64
CA ARG A 32 5.97 23.45 8.51
C ARG A 32 5.60 24.85 9.03
N PRO A 33 6.25 25.95 8.59
CA PRO A 33 5.79 27.28 8.91
C PRO A 33 4.50 27.58 8.13
N GLU A 34 3.47 28.06 8.82
CA GLU A 34 2.20 28.44 8.21
C GLU A 34 2.36 29.73 7.40
N VAL A 35 2.54 29.59 6.08
CA VAL A 35 2.54 30.72 5.14
C VAL A 35 1.09 31.05 4.78
N ARG A 36 0.61 32.21 5.22
CA ARG A 36 -0.72 32.75 4.88
C ARG A 36 -0.71 33.22 3.42
N PRO A 37 -1.51 32.64 2.50
CA PRO A 37 -1.46 33.02 1.09
C PRO A 37 -2.13 34.39 0.86
N ASP A 38 -1.45 35.25 0.09
CA ASP A 38 -1.93 36.58 -0.32
C ASP A 38 -3.09 36.43 -1.34
N PRO A 39 -4.29 36.99 -1.08
CA PRO A 39 -5.48 36.81 -1.92
C PRO A 39 -5.36 37.40 -3.33
N ARG A 40 -4.32 38.20 -3.61
CA ARG A 40 -4.14 38.83 -4.93
C ARG A 40 -3.55 37.92 -6.00
N LEU A 41 -2.92 36.80 -5.62
CA LEU A 41 -2.39 35.80 -6.56
C LEU A 41 -3.47 34.86 -7.13
N ALA A 42 -4.71 34.94 -6.64
CA ALA A 42 -5.80 34.06 -7.05
C ALA A 42 -6.52 34.46 -8.36
N LEU A 43 -6.27 35.66 -8.89
CA LEU A 43 -7.04 36.20 -10.01
C LEU A 43 -6.49 35.86 -11.41
N ASP A 44 -5.20 35.50 -11.53
CA ASP A 44 -4.53 35.38 -12.84
C ASP A 44 -3.98 33.98 -13.17
N THR A 45 -4.51 32.92 -12.56
CA THR A 45 -4.12 31.55 -12.94
C THR A 45 -4.98 31.04 -14.11
N PRO A 46 -4.41 30.76 -15.29
CA PRO A 46 -5.16 30.20 -16.42
C PRO A 46 -5.71 28.82 -16.05
N ARG A 47 -7.01 28.63 -16.24
CA ARG A 47 -7.79 27.44 -15.90
C ARG A 47 -7.53 26.28 -16.88
N PHE A 48 -6.30 25.79 -16.95
CA PHE A 48 -5.99 24.58 -17.73
C PHE A 48 -6.34 23.27 -17.01
N PHE A 49 -6.48 23.31 -15.67
CA PHE A 49 -6.82 22.15 -14.83
C PHE A 49 -8.21 22.23 -14.19
N ALA A 50 -9.06 23.18 -14.59
CA ALA A 50 -10.45 23.25 -14.12
C ALA A 50 -11.36 22.23 -14.84
N GLY A 51 -10.86 21.02 -15.08
CA GLY A 51 -11.74 19.86 -15.20
C GLY A 51 -12.48 19.75 -13.88
N GLY A 52 -13.81 19.75 -13.94
CA GLY A 52 -14.68 19.93 -12.77
C GLY A 52 -14.17 19.20 -11.54
N SER A 53 -14.19 19.90 -10.41
CA SER A 53 -14.04 19.34 -9.07
C SER A 53 -15.15 18.31 -8.84
N ALA A 54 -15.04 17.15 -9.47
CA ALA A 54 -15.68 15.95 -9.01
C ALA A 54 -14.91 15.59 -7.75
N LYS A 55 -15.42 16.07 -6.61
CA LYS A 55 -15.03 15.57 -5.30
C LYS A 55 -14.98 14.04 -5.42
N PRO A 56 -13.83 13.37 -5.18
CA PRO A 56 -13.78 11.92 -5.25
C PRO A 56 -14.89 11.42 -4.32
N ALA A 57 -15.84 10.69 -4.91
CA ALA A 57 -16.92 10.09 -4.14
C ALA A 57 -16.24 9.18 -3.12
N VAL A 58 -16.25 9.59 -1.84
CA VAL A 58 -15.76 8.74 -0.76
C VAL A 58 -16.68 7.51 -0.79
N PRO A 59 -16.14 6.32 -1.08
CA PRO A 59 -16.97 5.12 -1.08
C PRO A 59 -17.63 4.99 0.28
N PRO A 60 -18.89 4.54 0.35
CA PRO A 60 -19.53 4.27 1.63
C PRO A 60 -18.64 3.30 2.42
N PRO A 61 -18.51 3.47 3.75
CA PRO A 61 -17.73 2.56 4.57
C PRO A 61 -18.25 1.14 4.37
N ILE A 62 -17.35 0.25 3.93
CA ILE A 62 -17.65 -1.17 3.71
C ILE A 62 -17.51 -1.87 5.08
N PRO A 63 -18.47 -2.72 5.48
CA PRO A 63 -18.32 -3.54 6.67
C PRO A 63 -17.03 -4.36 6.62
N LEU A 64 -16.37 -4.53 7.77
CA LEU A 64 -15.07 -5.20 7.84
C LEU A 64 -15.15 -6.63 7.28
N GLU A 65 -16.24 -7.35 7.57
CA GLU A 65 -16.47 -8.72 7.14
C GLU A 65 -16.56 -8.82 5.61
N VAL A 66 -17.18 -7.82 4.98
CA VAL A 66 -17.28 -7.74 3.52
C VAL A 66 -15.90 -7.48 2.92
N LEU A 67 -15.12 -6.55 3.50
CA LEU A 67 -13.76 -6.29 3.07
C LEU A 67 -12.88 -7.54 3.17
N LEU A 68 -12.95 -8.26 4.29
CA LEU A 68 -12.20 -9.51 4.49
C LEU A 68 -12.60 -10.58 3.46
N SER A 69 -13.90 -10.73 3.17
CA SER A 69 -14.39 -11.66 2.15
C SER A 69 -13.88 -11.30 0.74
N HIS A 70 -13.79 -10.00 0.44
CA HIS A 70 -13.24 -9.54 -0.83
C HIS A 70 -11.74 -9.86 -0.91
N ILE A 71 -10.98 -9.60 0.16
CA ILE A 71 -9.54 -9.87 0.22
C ILE A 71 -9.29 -11.37 0.04
N GLU A 72 -10.02 -12.22 0.76
CA GLU A 72 -9.90 -13.68 0.63
C GLU A 72 -10.17 -14.14 -0.81
N ARG A 73 -11.25 -13.63 -1.41
CA ARG A 73 -11.59 -13.94 -2.81
C ARG A 73 -10.48 -13.50 -3.77
N HIS A 74 -9.92 -12.31 -3.58
CA HIS A 74 -8.84 -11.80 -4.41
C HIS A 74 -7.59 -12.69 -4.30
N VAL A 75 -7.16 -13.03 -3.09
CA VAL A 75 -6.00 -13.92 -2.89
C VAL A 75 -6.20 -15.26 -3.59
N ARG A 76 -7.39 -15.86 -3.50
CA ARG A 76 -7.69 -17.11 -4.23
C ARG A 76 -7.61 -16.95 -5.74
N LEU A 77 -8.07 -15.82 -6.29
CA LEU A 77 -8.00 -15.56 -7.72
C LEU A 77 -6.55 -15.40 -8.19
N GLU A 78 -5.73 -14.66 -7.45
CA GLU A 78 -4.31 -14.47 -7.80
C GLU A 78 -3.53 -15.78 -7.66
N GLN A 79 -3.85 -16.60 -6.65
CA GLN A 79 -3.27 -17.93 -6.51
C GLN A 79 -3.64 -18.83 -7.69
N ALA A 80 -4.92 -18.91 -8.06
CA ALA A 80 -5.37 -19.70 -9.20
C ALA A 80 -4.75 -19.22 -10.53
N ALA A 81 -4.55 -17.90 -10.68
CA ALA A 81 -3.87 -17.34 -11.85
C ALA A 81 -2.39 -17.76 -11.88
N ALA A 82 -1.69 -17.72 -10.75
CA ALA A 82 -0.31 -18.18 -10.64
C ALA A 82 -0.18 -19.67 -10.93
N GLU A 83 -1.09 -20.50 -10.42
CA GLU A 83 -1.15 -21.94 -10.70
C GLU A 83 -1.41 -22.19 -12.19
N SER A 84 -2.39 -21.50 -12.80
CA SER A 84 -2.70 -21.61 -14.22
C SER A 84 -1.52 -21.18 -15.13
N PHE A 85 -0.70 -20.23 -14.69
CA PHE A 85 0.49 -19.81 -15.43
C PHE A 85 1.53 -20.94 -15.50
N LEU A 86 1.66 -21.76 -14.46
CA LEU A 86 2.58 -22.90 -14.46
C LEU A 86 2.20 -23.93 -15.53
N ASP A 87 0.89 -24.11 -15.75
CA ASP A 87 0.38 -25.02 -16.78
C ASP A 87 0.54 -24.44 -18.20
N VAL A 88 0.29 -23.14 -18.38
CA VAL A 88 0.35 -22.47 -19.69
C VAL A 88 1.11 -21.14 -19.58
N PRO A 89 2.46 -21.17 -19.59
CA PRO A 89 3.30 -19.99 -19.33
C PRO A 89 3.42 -19.09 -20.58
N THR A 90 2.33 -18.40 -20.92
CA THR A 90 2.27 -17.49 -22.07
C THR A 90 2.27 -16.03 -21.61
N PRO A 91 2.79 -15.08 -22.41
CA PRO A 91 2.68 -13.66 -22.10
C PRO A 91 1.24 -13.20 -21.88
N GLU A 92 0.30 -13.77 -22.61
CA GLU A 92 -1.14 -13.49 -22.52
C GLU A 92 -1.70 -13.86 -21.14
N SER A 93 -1.24 -14.98 -20.56
CA SER A 93 -1.67 -15.41 -19.22
C SER A 93 -1.22 -14.47 -18.10
N LEU A 94 -0.04 -13.82 -18.22
CA LEU A 94 0.44 -12.82 -17.26
C LEU A 94 -0.30 -11.49 -17.32
N HIS A 95 -0.87 -11.17 -18.48
CA HIS A 95 -1.59 -9.91 -18.72
C HIS A 95 -3.11 -10.09 -18.71
N SER A 96 -3.59 -11.27 -18.28
CA SER A 96 -5.01 -11.53 -18.15
C SER A 96 -5.63 -10.62 -17.08
N ARG A 97 -6.82 -10.09 -17.37
CA ARG A 97 -7.50 -9.18 -16.45
C ARG A 97 -8.09 -9.96 -15.29
N THR A 98 -7.72 -9.61 -14.07
CA THR A 98 -8.33 -10.19 -12.87
C THR A 98 -9.78 -9.75 -12.72
N ALA A 99 -10.64 -10.66 -12.24
CA ALA A 99 -12.02 -10.34 -11.84
C ALA A 99 -12.10 -9.74 -10.43
N SER A 100 -10.96 -9.51 -9.78
CA SER A 100 -10.88 -8.90 -8.46
C SER A 100 -11.31 -7.43 -8.49
N PRO A 101 -12.13 -6.98 -7.52
CA PRO A 101 -12.50 -5.57 -7.39
C PRO A 101 -11.35 -4.67 -6.89
N PHE A 102 -10.20 -5.23 -6.51
CA PHE A 102 -9.05 -4.46 -6.01
C PHE A 102 -8.09 -3.98 -7.09
N VAL A 103 -8.23 -4.45 -8.33
CA VAL A 103 -7.37 -4.07 -9.44
C VAL A 103 -8.25 -3.57 -10.58
N ASN A 104 -7.97 -2.36 -11.07
CA ASN A 104 -8.74 -1.67 -12.12
C ASN A 104 -8.05 -1.80 -13.49
#